data_AF-A0A7T8D1K4-F1
#
_entry.id   AF-A0A7T8D1K4-F1
#
_cell.length_a   1.000
_cell.length_b   1.000
_cell.length_c   1.000
_cell.angle_alpha   90.00
_cell.angle_beta   90.00
_cell.angle_gamma   90.00
#
_symmetry.space_group_name_H-M   'P 1'
#
loop_
_entity.id
_entity.type
_entity.pdbx_description
1 polymer ?
#
loop_
_entity_poly.entity_id
_entity_poly.type
_entity_poly.pdbx_seq_one_letter_code
_entity_poly.pdbx_strand_id
1 'polypeptide(L)'
;FADIGDIVRGKDLFLGNTYESAQRKQLEKNLKKIFEKIHDKLDGKIKSNYNNDTKNYYQLREDWWTANRATIWEAITCDVHGSDYFRPTCGGEENTATRVKDKCRCQKKDNKPNDQVPTYFDYVPQYLR
;
A
#
# COMPACT_ATOMS: atom_id res chain seq x y z
N PHE A 1 -6.81 3.36 -0.95
CA PHE A 1 -5.36 3.10 -0.79
C PHE A 1 -5.07 2.34 0.49
N ALA A 2 -5.37 2.89 1.68
CA ALA A 2 -5.11 2.22 2.96
C ALA A 2 -5.80 0.84 3.09
N ASP A 3 -7.08 0.72 2.72
CA ASP A 3 -7.78 -0.57 2.76
C ASP A 3 -7.21 -1.60 1.75
N ILE A 4 -6.76 -1.15 0.59
CA ILE A 4 -6.05 -2.02 -0.38
C ILE A 4 -4.75 -2.53 0.26
N GLY A 5 -4.02 -1.65 0.96
CA GLY A 5 -2.83 -2.03 1.71
C GLY A 5 -3.15 -3.06 2.78
N ASP A 6 -4.23 -2.89 3.54
CA ASP A 6 -4.65 -3.86 4.55
C ASP A 6 -5.07 -5.21 3.95
N ILE A 7 -5.75 -5.23 2.81
CA ILE A 7 -6.09 -6.46 2.11
C ILE A 7 -4.82 -7.19 1.66
N VAL A 8 -3.90 -6.49 0.99
CA VAL A 8 -2.62 -7.07 0.54
C VAL A 8 -1.82 -7.64 1.72
N ARG A 9 -1.82 -6.92 2.85
CA ARG A 9 -1.09 -7.30 4.07
C ARG A 9 -1.82 -8.31 4.96
N GLY A 10 -3.07 -8.64 4.67
CA GLY A 10 -3.89 -9.54 5.47
C GLY A 10 -4.33 -8.95 6.82
N LYS A 11 -4.44 -7.61 6.90
CA LYS A 11 -4.87 -6.83 8.08
C LYS A 11 -6.31 -6.34 7.99
N ASP A 12 -6.98 -6.54 6.86
CA ASP A 12 -8.34 -6.06 6.64
C ASP A 12 -9.35 -6.83 7.51
N LEU A 13 -10.15 -6.08 8.27
CA LEU A 13 -11.11 -6.57 9.26
C LEU A 13 -12.53 -6.76 8.70
N PHE A 14 -12.77 -6.42 7.43
CA PHE A 14 -14.11 -6.48 6.86
C PHE A 14 -14.52 -7.95 6.62
N LEU A 15 -15.51 -8.39 7.41
CA LEU A 15 -16.07 -9.74 7.33
C LEU A 15 -17.20 -9.83 6.29
N GLY A 16 -17.93 -8.74 6.06
CA GLY A 16 -19.02 -8.65 5.09
C GLY A 16 -20.22 -9.56 5.38
N ASN A 17 -21.14 -9.66 4.43
CA ASN A 17 -22.19 -10.68 4.44
C ASN A 17 -21.63 -12.06 4.02
N THR A 18 -22.44 -13.12 4.11
CA THR A 18 -22.00 -14.49 3.80
C THR A 18 -21.41 -14.67 2.39
N TYR A 19 -21.94 -13.94 1.40
CA TYR A 19 -21.43 -13.96 0.03
C TYR A 19 -20.07 -13.26 -0.07
N GLU A 20 -19.94 -12.07 0.50
CA GLU A 20 -18.70 -11.31 0.55
C GLU A 20 -17.59 -12.06 1.32
N SER A 21 -17.94 -12.69 2.44
CA SER A 21 -17.00 -13.53 3.20
C SER A 21 -16.43 -14.67 2.35
N ALA A 22 -17.24 -15.30 1.49
CA ALA A 22 -16.80 -16.39 0.63
C ALA A 22 -15.81 -15.90 -0.45
N GLN A 23 -16.12 -14.77 -1.09
CA GLN A 23 -15.20 -14.14 -2.06
C GLN A 23 -13.88 -13.73 -1.41
N ARG A 24 -13.93 -13.20 -0.17
CA ARG A 24 -12.73 -12.83 0.59
C ARG A 24 -11.85 -14.01 0.95
N LYS A 25 -12.44 -15.14 1.33
CA LYS A 25 -11.67 -16.39 1.52
C LYS A 25 -10.95 -16.82 0.23
N GLN A 26 -11.60 -16.65 -0.92
CA GLN A 26 -10.97 -16.94 -2.21
C GLN A 26 -9.84 -15.95 -2.54
N LEU A 27 -10.05 -14.65 -2.28
CA LEU A 27 -9.04 -13.61 -2.43
C LEU A 27 -7.82 -13.89 -1.55
N GLU A 28 -8.01 -14.16 -0.26
CA GLU A 28 -6.92 -14.48 0.66
C GLU A 28 -6.16 -15.74 0.25
N LYS A 29 -6.87 -16.77 -0.22
CA LYS A 29 -6.24 -17.99 -0.75
C LYS A 29 -5.37 -17.68 -1.96
N ASN A 30 -5.83 -16.80 -2.85
CA ASN A 30 -5.05 -16.39 -4.02
C ASN A 30 -3.84 -15.55 -3.63
N LEU A 31 -3.98 -14.60 -2.72
CA LEU A 31 -2.87 -13.80 -2.20
C LEU A 31 -1.81 -14.71 -1.55
N LYS A 32 -2.22 -15.70 -0.73
CA LYS A 32 -1.26 -16.66 -0.13
C LYS A 32 -0.48 -17.42 -1.18
N LYS A 33 -1.14 -17.92 -2.24
CA LYS A 33 -0.47 -18.60 -3.36
C LYS A 33 0.49 -17.68 -4.12
N ILE A 34 0.16 -16.39 -4.27
CA ILE A 34 1.04 -15.42 -4.93
C ILE A 34 2.29 -15.20 -4.07
N PHE A 35 2.12 -14.95 -2.77
CA PHE A 35 3.23 -14.70 -1.86
C PHE A 35 4.09 -15.94 -1.59
N GLU A 36 3.51 -17.14 -1.62
CA GLU A 36 4.25 -18.42 -1.65
C GLU A 36 5.19 -18.47 -2.86
N LYS A 37 4.68 -18.20 -4.07
CA LYS A 37 5.51 -18.15 -5.28
C LYS A 37 6.57 -17.05 -5.25
N ILE A 38 6.30 -15.91 -4.62
CA ILE A 38 7.28 -14.84 -4.44
C ILE A 38 8.37 -15.31 -3.48
N HIS A 39 8.00 -15.86 -2.32
CA HIS A 39 8.92 -16.40 -1.31
C HIS A 39 9.82 -17.48 -1.89
N ASP A 40 9.29 -18.38 -2.72
CA ASP A 40 10.05 -19.44 -3.37
C ASP A 40 11.06 -18.95 -4.39
N LYS A 41 10.85 -17.77 -4.97
CA LYS A 41 11.77 -17.14 -5.92
C LYS A 41 12.82 -16.24 -5.27
N LEU A 42 12.73 -16.01 -3.96
CA LEU A 42 13.73 -15.22 -3.24
C LEU A 42 15.06 -16.00 -3.18
N ASP A 43 16.17 -15.25 -3.27
CA ASP A 43 17.49 -15.80 -2.97
C ASP A 43 17.53 -16.39 -1.55
N GLY A 44 18.28 -17.47 -1.34
CA GLY A 44 18.29 -18.21 -0.07
C GLY A 44 18.58 -17.33 1.15
N LYS A 45 19.46 -16.32 1.02
CA LYS A 45 19.81 -15.40 2.11
C LYS A 45 18.69 -14.41 2.43
N ILE A 46 17.91 -14.01 1.43
CA ILE A 46 16.76 -13.12 1.62
C ILE A 46 15.57 -13.92 2.13
N LYS A 47 15.34 -15.11 1.54
CA LYS A 47 14.27 -16.04 1.91
C LYS A 47 14.31 -16.38 3.40
N SER A 48 15.50 -16.58 3.96
CA SER A 48 15.68 -16.88 5.39
C SER A 48 15.13 -15.81 6.34
N ASN A 49 15.09 -14.55 5.91
CA ASN A 49 14.51 -13.46 6.72
C ASN A 49 13.00 -13.60 6.91
N TYR A 50 12.33 -14.43 6.09
CA TYR A 50 10.88 -14.61 6.07
C TYR A 50 10.43 -16.02 6.48
N ASN A 51 11.33 -16.87 6.95
CA ASN A 51 10.99 -18.27 7.30
C ASN A 51 10.16 -18.41 8.59
N ASN A 52 10.07 -17.36 9.39
CA ASN A 52 9.27 -17.36 10.63
C ASN A 52 7.76 -17.35 10.37
N ASP A 53 7.32 -16.96 9.16
CA ASP A 53 5.93 -17.04 8.74
C ASP A 53 5.82 -17.47 7.26
N THR A 54 5.76 -18.79 7.06
CA THR A 54 5.56 -19.40 5.74
C THR A 54 4.10 -19.76 5.47
N LYS A 55 3.18 -19.49 6.40
CA LYS A 55 1.75 -19.81 6.24
C LYS A 55 0.98 -18.63 5.67
N ASN A 56 1.29 -17.42 6.13
CA ASN A 56 0.58 -16.21 5.73
C ASN A 56 1.49 -15.19 5.08
N TYR A 57 2.81 -15.28 5.31
CA TYR A 57 3.82 -14.40 4.75
C TYR A 57 3.63 -12.93 5.17
N TYR A 58 3.14 -12.66 6.38
CA TYR A 58 2.79 -11.31 6.84
C TYR A 58 3.98 -10.35 6.71
N GLN A 59 5.17 -10.73 7.18
CA GLN A 59 6.34 -9.86 7.09
C GLN A 59 6.73 -9.58 5.62
N LEU A 60 6.70 -10.60 4.76
CA LEU A 60 6.97 -10.43 3.33
C LEU A 60 5.91 -9.53 2.66
N ARG A 61 4.64 -9.66 3.05
CA ARG A 61 3.54 -8.81 2.55
C ARG A 61 3.69 -7.35 2.96
N GLU A 62 4.09 -7.09 4.21
CA GLU A 62 4.38 -5.74 4.72
C GLU A 62 5.52 -5.07 3.95
N ASP A 63 6.64 -5.79 3.78
CA ASP A 63 7.80 -5.29 3.06
C ASP A 63 7.48 -5.06 1.58
N TRP A 64 6.73 -5.99 0.97
CA TRP A 64 6.26 -5.85 -0.40
C TRP A 64 5.36 -4.63 -0.58
N TRP A 65 4.42 -4.39 0.33
CA TRP A 65 3.60 -3.18 0.30
C TRP A 65 4.47 -1.94 0.40
N THR A 66 5.38 -1.89 1.38
CA THR A 66 6.28 -0.75 1.60
C THR A 66 7.11 -0.42 0.36
N ALA A 67 7.61 -1.44 -0.34
CA ALA A 67 8.39 -1.29 -1.56
C ALA A 67 7.56 -0.82 -2.78
N ASN A 68 6.28 -1.20 -2.87
CA ASN A 68 5.44 -0.96 -4.06
C ASN A 68 4.37 0.13 -3.88
N ARG A 69 4.14 0.61 -2.66
CA ARG A 69 3.06 1.56 -2.34
C ARG A 69 3.10 2.85 -3.15
N ALA A 70 4.29 3.31 -3.54
CA ALA A 70 4.51 4.47 -4.39
C ALA A 70 3.89 4.26 -5.79
N THR A 71 4.24 3.16 -6.44
CA THR A 71 3.69 2.78 -7.76
C THR A 71 2.19 2.50 -7.70
N ILE A 72 1.70 1.91 -6.60
CA ILE A 72 0.27 1.68 -6.41
C ILE A 72 -0.48 3.02 -6.26
N TRP A 73 0.07 3.97 -5.51
CA TRP A 73 -0.48 5.33 -5.43
C TRP A 73 -0.48 6.02 -6.78
N GLU A 74 0.59 5.83 -7.55
CA GLU A 74 0.70 6.30 -8.92
C GLU A 74 -0.46 5.77 -9.79
N ALA A 75 -0.72 4.47 -9.76
CA ALA A 75 -1.81 3.89 -10.53
C ALA A 75 -3.19 4.44 -10.10
N ILE A 76 -3.43 4.53 -8.78
CA ILE A 76 -4.71 5.02 -8.22
C ILE A 76 -4.99 6.47 -8.62
N THR A 77 -3.95 7.28 -8.74
CA THR A 77 -4.08 8.73 -8.99
C THR A 77 -3.87 9.12 -10.45
N CYS A 78 -3.73 8.16 -11.37
CA CYS A 78 -3.35 8.42 -12.76
C CYS A 78 -4.26 9.44 -13.47
N ASP A 79 -5.56 9.36 -13.24
CA ASP A 79 -6.57 10.20 -13.92
C ASP A 79 -7.34 11.12 -12.94
N VAL A 80 -6.72 11.44 -11.81
CA VAL A 80 -7.32 12.38 -10.85
C VAL A 80 -7.13 13.81 -11.35
N HIS A 81 -8.24 14.52 -11.53
CA HIS A 81 -8.27 15.92 -11.95
C HIS A 81 -9.11 16.75 -10.98
N GLY A 82 -8.70 18.01 -10.75
CA GLY A 82 -9.46 18.97 -9.93
C GLY A 82 -9.68 18.55 -8.48
N SER A 83 -8.85 17.65 -7.96
CA SER A 83 -8.96 17.12 -6.60
C SER A 83 -7.61 17.25 -5.90
N ASP A 84 -7.62 17.87 -4.72
CA ASP A 84 -6.42 18.06 -3.90
C ASP A 84 -6.46 17.09 -2.72
N TYR A 85 -5.31 16.50 -2.38
CA TYR A 85 -5.18 15.86 -1.08
C TYR A 85 -5.24 16.96 0.01
N PHE A 86 -6.23 16.84 0.90
CA PHE A 86 -6.64 17.91 1.81
C PHE A 86 -5.54 18.36 2.80
N ARG A 87 -4.57 17.48 3.10
CA ARG A 87 -3.43 17.82 3.97
C ARG A 87 -2.31 18.47 3.14
N PRO A 88 -1.81 19.65 3.55
CA PRO A 88 -0.58 20.18 2.99
C PRO A 88 0.57 19.22 3.32
N THR A 89 1.19 18.65 2.29
CA THR A 89 2.16 17.55 2.42
C THR A 89 3.34 17.69 1.46
N CYS A 90 3.32 18.68 0.56
CA CYS A 90 4.40 18.94 -0.38
C CYS A 90 5.30 20.09 0.09
N GLY A 91 6.44 19.76 0.70
CA GLY A 91 7.41 20.72 1.24
C GLY A 91 8.21 20.07 2.36
N GLY A 92 9.51 20.38 2.46
CA GLY A 92 10.41 19.76 3.44
C GLY A 92 10.34 20.37 4.84
N GLU A 93 9.62 21.48 5.01
CA GLU A 93 9.53 22.23 6.27
C GLU A 93 8.06 22.48 6.62
N GLU A 94 7.72 22.34 7.91
CA GLU A 94 6.36 22.38 8.47
C GLU A 94 5.54 23.60 8.01
N ASN A 95 6.20 24.75 7.83
CA ASN A 95 5.56 26.01 7.48
C ASN A 95 5.54 26.32 5.97
N THR A 96 6.08 25.44 5.13
CA THR A 96 6.11 25.61 3.66
C THR A 96 5.37 24.50 2.92
N ALA A 97 4.76 23.55 3.64
CA ALA A 97 4.01 22.46 3.04
C ALA A 97 2.81 23.01 2.24
N THR A 98 2.79 22.70 0.95
CA THR A 98 1.73 23.06 0.02
C THR A 98 0.76 21.90 -0.18
N ARG A 99 -0.48 22.24 -0.57
CA ARG A 99 -1.46 21.24 -1.00
C ARG A 99 -1.03 20.60 -2.31
N VAL A 100 -1.46 19.36 -2.46
CA VAL A 100 -1.09 18.52 -3.60
C VAL A 100 -2.04 18.80 -4.75
N LYS A 101 -1.60 19.58 -5.75
CA LYS A 101 -2.48 20.09 -6.82
C LYS A 101 -2.59 19.19 -8.05
N ASP A 102 -1.54 18.43 -8.36
CA ASP A 102 -1.49 17.61 -9.57
C ASP A 102 -1.59 16.13 -9.24
N LYS A 103 -2.72 15.52 -9.62
CA LYS A 103 -2.96 14.07 -9.48
C LYS A 103 -2.69 13.57 -8.05
N CYS A 104 -2.98 14.37 -7.02
CA CYS A 104 -2.65 14.05 -5.64
C CYS A 104 -1.19 13.57 -5.43
N ARG A 105 -0.23 14.13 -6.19
CA ARG A 105 1.22 13.93 -6.01
C ARG A 105 1.99 15.25 -5.93
N CYS A 106 3.08 15.25 -5.17
CA CYS A 106 3.98 16.41 -5.13
C CYS A 106 4.79 16.50 -6.43
N GLN A 107 5.12 17.71 -6.87
CA GLN A 107 6.13 17.90 -7.93
C GLN A 107 7.53 17.93 -7.30
N LYS A 108 8.54 17.32 -7.94
CA LYS A 108 9.96 17.55 -7.57
C LYS A 108 10.41 18.94 -8.03
N LYS A 109 11.50 19.43 -7.42
CA LYS A 109 12.24 20.63 -7.90
C LYS A 109 12.64 20.55 -9.39
N ASP A 110 12.71 19.33 -9.92
CA ASP A 110 13.14 19.03 -11.28
C ASP A 110 11.95 18.86 -12.27
N ASN A 111 10.75 19.33 -11.92
CA ASN A 111 9.49 19.18 -12.69
C ASN A 111 9.08 17.74 -13.02
N LYS A 112 9.64 16.74 -12.33
CA LYS A 112 9.20 15.34 -12.42
C LYS A 112 8.13 15.07 -11.35
N PRO A 113 7.11 14.24 -11.63
CA PRO A 113 6.20 13.77 -10.59
C PRO A 113 7.02 13.12 -9.47
N ASN A 114 6.72 13.48 -8.22
CA ASN A 114 7.29 12.80 -7.08
C ASN A 114 6.46 11.52 -6.87
N ASP A 115 7.11 10.36 -6.85
CA ASP A 115 6.47 9.08 -6.50
C ASP A 115 6.15 8.98 -4.99
N GLN A 116 6.23 10.10 -4.27
CA GLN A 116 5.90 10.17 -2.86
C GLN A 116 4.38 10.09 -2.67
N VAL A 117 3.95 9.10 -1.90
CA VAL A 117 2.59 9.00 -1.39
C VAL A 117 2.42 10.06 -0.29
N PRO A 118 1.54 11.07 -0.46
CA PRO A 118 1.36 12.15 0.50
C PRO A 118 0.63 11.71 1.78
N THR A 119 0.14 10.47 1.83
CA THR A 119 -0.60 9.92 2.97
C THR A 119 0.18 8.80 3.67
N TYR A 120 -0.05 8.69 4.97
CA TYR A 120 0.40 7.58 5.82
C TYR A 120 -0.77 6.80 6.40
N PHE A 121 -1.99 6.97 5.89
CA PHE A 121 -3.16 6.25 6.40
C PHE A 121 -3.02 4.73 6.25
N ASP A 122 -2.24 4.23 5.31
CA ASP A 122 -1.87 2.81 5.21
C ASP A 122 -1.00 2.32 6.38
N TYR A 123 -0.49 3.19 7.25
CA TYR A 123 0.16 2.83 8.50
C TYR A 123 -0.68 3.14 9.74
N VAL A 124 -1.92 3.62 9.56
CA VAL A 124 -2.88 3.83 10.65
C VAL A 124 -3.77 2.58 10.78
N PRO A 125 -3.96 2.03 12.00
CA PRO A 125 -4.85 0.89 12.21
C PRO A 125 -6.24 1.12 11.62
N GLN A 126 -6.81 0.12 10.95
CA GLN A 126 -8.07 0.27 10.20
C GLN A 126 -9.22 0.87 10.99
N TYR A 127 -9.36 0.46 12.26
CA TYR A 127 -10.41 0.95 13.14
C TYR A 127 -10.33 2.47 13.42
N LEU A 128 -9.16 3.08 13.29
CA LEU A 128 -8.91 4.50 13.59
C LEU A 128 -8.92 5.40 12.35
N ARG A 129 -9.11 4.84 11.15
CA ARG A 129 -9.12 5.59 9.89
C ARG A 129 -10.46 6.23 9.62
#